data_AF-M7TK37-F1
#
_entry.id   AF-M7TK37-F1
#
_cell.length_a   1.000
_cell.length_b   1.000
_cell.length_c   1.000
_cell.angle_alpha   90.00
_cell.angle_beta   90.00
_cell.angle_gamma   90.00
#
_symmetry.space_group_name_H-M   'P 1'
#
loop_
_entity.id
_entity.type
_entity.pdbx_description
1 polymer ?
#
loop_
_entity_poly.entity_id
_entity_poly.type
_entity_poly.pdbx_seq_one_letter_code
_entity_poly.pdbx_strand_id
1 'polypeptide(L)'
;MFPTWGLSFLPLLYLFAFTAAAAVAGDGIQRQPGLVAQQQRQQQQQQHVLGGHTESPPPSSSLSQAHRFSFLAPSRPLTGFAAFGDSYSAGIGTGVRGKEDDCRHGLHAHPRLIATDFEVSQGGSRGSNVTAFQALSCTGATTAQVLSGGEGSQIDAFVDTVRAPADFALLSLGGNDLGFFAVMNACVFRFYSFYSGACEAALEAARARIEDGAEFEHRLELVILEILDKARWERKPWFFVTVTGYARFFNDVTDACNDMSFGVWWGDWGCRPTLTKSLRIRMNSLVYLVNAKIKQTVDNVNAKFAKDKALFVDYDRAFDGHRFCEKNVAEPDYSRSDTWFFLTGGPDNARNGTRPNSRTVETLPPNSALIDPSSCLEPAERSGDWGELALCYMAMAKDRSPWLRPAREDIIAQNSMWYVPTFYGKTFHPRSLGHEAIRDKIYEAWRKLDE
;
A
#
# COMPACT_ATOMS: atom_id res chain seq x y z
N MET A 1 7.45 2.26 68.15
CA MET A 1 6.92 3.33 69.02
C MET A 1 5.85 4.09 68.23
N PHE A 2 4.59 3.79 68.51
CA PHE A 2 3.40 4.66 68.29
C PHE A 2 3.44 5.82 69.32
N PRO A 3 2.61 6.91 69.25
CA PRO A 3 1.20 6.97 68.74
C PRO A 3 0.87 8.19 67.85
N THR A 4 -0.02 8.14 66.85
CA THR A 4 -1.51 8.15 66.84
C THR A 4 -2.20 9.12 67.78
N TRP A 5 -2.87 10.14 67.24
CA TRP A 5 -4.21 10.58 67.66
C TRP A 5 -5.02 10.94 66.42
N GLY A 6 -6.11 10.22 66.22
CA GLY A 6 -7.23 10.62 65.37
C GLY A 6 -8.45 10.97 66.23
N LEU A 7 -9.50 11.46 65.56
CA LEU A 7 -10.95 11.45 65.85
C LEU A 7 -11.52 12.68 65.09
N SER A 8 -12.51 12.69 64.19
CA SER A 8 -13.61 11.84 63.72
C SER A 8 -14.92 12.65 63.79
N PHE A 9 -15.85 12.35 62.87
CA PHE A 9 -17.29 12.71 62.78
C PHE A 9 -17.64 14.02 62.05
N LEU A 10 -18.59 14.14 61.11
CA LEU A 10 -19.46 13.32 60.21
C LEU A 10 -20.28 14.37 59.39
N PRO A 11 -21.04 14.01 58.33
CA PRO A 11 -21.39 14.90 57.22
C PRO A 11 -22.80 15.52 57.30
N LEU A 12 -23.03 16.57 56.50
CA LEU A 12 -24.36 17.12 56.24
C LEU A 12 -24.83 16.74 54.83
N LEU A 13 -25.84 15.87 54.79
CA LEU A 13 -26.71 15.62 53.65
C LEU A 13 -27.53 16.89 53.34
N TYR A 14 -27.73 17.17 52.05
CA TYR A 14 -28.89 17.93 51.58
C TYR A 14 -29.62 17.10 50.51
N LEU A 15 -30.82 16.64 50.88
CA LEU A 15 -31.86 16.19 49.95
C LEU A 15 -32.54 17.42 49.35
N PHE A 16 -32.80 17.39 48.04
CA PHE A 16 -34.02 17.98 47.47
C PHE A 16 -34.54 17.07 46.36
N ALA A 17 -35.75 16.56 46.58
CA ALA A 17 -36.60 15.87 45.62
C ALA A 17 -37.81 16.77 45.35
N PHE A 18 -38.19 16.96 44.08
CA PHE A 18 -39.55 17.33 43.65
C PHE A 18 -39.78 16.74 42.25
N THR A 19 -40.50 15.61 42.20
CA THR A 19 -41.88 15.44 41.69
C THR A 19 -42.05 15.46 40.18
N ALA A 20 -42.34 14.28 39.65
CA ALA A 20 -42.94 14.05 38.34
C ALA A 20 -44.44 14.44 38.36
N ALA A 21 -44.91 15.03 37.27
CA ALA A 21 -46.34 15.20 36.98
C ALA A 21 -46.67 14.47 35.68
N ALA A 22 -47.68 13.61 35.75
CA ALA A 22 -48.28 12.90 34.63
C ALA A 22 -49.27 13.81 33.88
N ALA A 23 -49.40 13.61 32.57
CA ALA A 23 -50.57 13.99 31.81
C ALA A 23 -50.92 12.85 30.83
N VAL A 24 -52.21 12.50 30.80
CA VAL A 24 -52.83 11.39 30.06
C VAL A 24 -53.81 11.95 29.04
N ALA A 25 -53.93 11.21 27.93
CA ALA A 25 -55.05 11.07 26.98
C ALA A 25 -55.26 12.07 25.84
N GLY A 26 -55.41 11.46 24.66
CA GLY A 26 -55.98 12.02 23.43
C GLY A 26 -55.91 10.98 22.30
N ASP A 27 -56.95 10.14 22.21
CA ASP A 27 -57.29 9.22 21.11
C ASP A 27 -57.13 9.89 19.73
N GLY A 28 -56.90 9.24 18.59
CA GLY A 28 -57.03 7.86 18.15
C GLY A 28 -57.12 7.93 16.61
N ILE A 29 -56.76 6.85 15.90
CA ILE A 29 -57.33 6.37 14.63
C ILE A 29 -56.48 5.17 14.19
N GLN A 30 -57.04 3.98 14.41
CA GLN A 30 -56.65 2.74 13.75
C GLN A 30 -57.01 2.81 12.26
N ARG A 31 -56.13 2.28 11.41
CA ARG A 31 -56.50 1.53 10.18
C ARG A 31 -55.29 0.77 9.65
N GLN A 32 -55.28 -0.54 9.84
CA GLN A 32 -54.76 -1.48 8.85
C GLN A 32 -55.90 -1.80 7.87
N PRO A 33 -55.59 -2.14 6.62
CA PRO A 33 -55.74 -3.55 6.24
C PRO A 33 -54.60 -4.07 5.36
N GLY A 34 -54.42 -5.39 5.39
CA GLY A 34 -53.38 -6.10 4.65
C GLY A 34 -53.69 -6.39 3.18
N LEU A 35 -52.70 -7.04 2.56
CA LEU A 35 -52.78 -7.96 1.43
C LEU A 35 -53.47 -7.47 0.14
N VAL A 36 -52.69 -6.90 -0.78
CA VAL A 36 -52.90 -7.08 -2.23
C VAL A 36 -51.56 -7.21 -2.97
N ALA A 37 -51.33 -8.44 -3.41
CA ALA A 37 -50.71 -8.88 -4.67
C ALA A 37 -49.41 -8.24 -5.19
N GLN A 38 -48.34 -9.06 -5.14
CA GLN A 38 -47.55 -9.49 -6.30
C GLN A 38 -48.10 -9.06 -7.68
N GLN A 39 -47.82 -7.84 -8.17
CA GLN A 39 -47.91 -7.53 -9.61
C GLN A 39 -47.28 -6.19 -10.05
N GLN A 40 -46.11 -5.80 -9.53
CA GLN A 40 -45.39 -4.62 -10.06
C GLN A 40 -43.89 -4.88 -10.23
N ARG A 41 -43.53 -5.98 -10.89
CA ARG A 41 -42.12 -6.28 -11.25
C ARG A 41 -41.89 -6.55 -12.75
N GLN A 42 -42.85 -6.22 -13.62
CA GLN A 42 -42.71 -6.35 -15.07
C GLN A 42 -43.48 -5.23 -15.79
N GLN A 43 -42.92 -4.02 -15.82
CA GLN A 43 -43.24 -3.00 -16.84
C GLN A 43 -42.32 -1.78 -16.63
N GLN A 44 -41.06 -1.93 -17.00
CA GLN A 44 -40.16 -0.81 -17.34
C GLN A 44 -39.08 -1.34 -18.30
N GLN A 45 -39.54 -1.82 -19.45
CA GLN A 45 -38.74 -1.98 -20.67
C GLN A 45 -39.63 -1.43 -21.80
N GLN A 46 -39.05 -0.58 -22.67
CA GLN A 46 -39.67 0.16 -23.80
C GLN A 46 -40.41 1.42 -23.35
N GLN A 47 -40.17 2.67 -23.79
CA GLN A 47 -39.49 3.35 -24.91
C GLN A 47 -39.06 4.74 -24.37
N HIS A 48 -38.00 5.43 -24.81
CA HIS A 48 -37.91 6.10 -26.12
C HIS A 48 -36.46 6.53 -26.43
N VAL A 49 -36.07 6.28 -27.67
CA VAL A 49 -34.89 6.80 -28.37
C VAL A 49 -35.23 8.16 -28.96
N LEU A 50 -34.45 9.19 -28.65
CA LEU A 50 -34.28 10.41 -29.46
C LEU A 50 -32.81 10.83 -29.35
N GLY A 51 -32.14 10.90 -30.51
CA GLY A 51 -30.68 10.96 -30.62
C GLY A 51 -30.05 12.34 -30.41
N GLY A 52 -28.72 12.34 -30.28
CA GLY A 52 -27.88 13.54 -30.33
C GLY A 52 -26.45 13.28 -29.83
N HIS A 53 -25.52 13.16 -30.78
CA HIS A 53 -24.05 13.17 -30.65
C HIS A 53 -23.37 11.96 -29.98
N THR A 54 -23.12 10.94 -30.81
CA THR A 54 -21.99 10.00 -30.62
C THR A 54 -20.68 10.73 -30.94
N GLU A 55 -19.95 11.17 -29.91
CA GLU A 55 -18.50 11.35 -30.06
C GLU A 55 -17.90 9.97 -30.33
N SER A 56 -17.33 9.83 -31.53
CA SER A 56 -16.57 8.64 -31.90
C SER A 56 -15.32 8.58 -31.02
N PRO A 57 -14.91 7.42 -30.50
CA PRO A 57 -13.61 7.31 -29.83
C PRO A 57 -12.52 7.71 -30.84
N PRO A 58 -11.48 8.42 -30.42
CA PRO A 58 -10.41 8.81 -31.34
C PRO A 58 -9.79 7.55 -31.93
N PRO A 59 -9.37 7.59 -33.21
CA PRO A 59 -8.78 6.44 -33.88
C PRO A 59 -7.53 5.99 -33.12
N SER A 60 -7.37 4.68 -33.02
CA SER A 60 -6.33 3.95 -32.29
C SER A 60 -4.93 4.07 -32.92
N SER A 61 -4.47 5.28 -33.23
CA SER A 61 -3.20 5.54 -33.92
C SER A 61 -2.15 6.27 -33.07
N SER A 62 -2.32 6.39 -31.75
CA SER A 62 -1.35 7.10 -30.88
C SER A 62 -0.34 6.19 -30.14
N LEU A 63 -0.54 4.87 -30.10
CA LEU A 63 0.34 3.97 -29.34
C LEU A 63 1.73 3.75 -29.97
N SER A 64 1.91 3.99 -31.28
CA SER A 64 3.17 3.69 -31.97
C SER A 64 4.23 4.81 -31.87
N GLN A 65 3.87 6.00 -31.38
CA GLN A 65 4.79 7.13 -31.18
C GLN A 65 5.06 7.47 -29.69
N ALA A 66 4.38 6.83 -28.74
CA ALA A 66 4.18 7.35 -27.39
C ALA A 66 5.26 7.05 -26.32
N HIS A 67 6.31 6.26 -26.62
CA HIS A 67 7.32 5.86 -25.62
C HIS A 67 8.77 6.08 -26.08
N ARG A 68 9.03 7.13 -26.85
CA ARG A 68 10.41 7.60 -27.07
C ARG A 68 10.73 8.70 -26.09
N PHE A 69 11.46 8.36 -25.04
CA PHE A 69 12.02 9.31 -24.08
C PHE A 69 13.44 9.64 -24.50
N SER A 70 13.62 10.81 -25.12
CA SER A 70 14.89 11.17 -25.74
C SER A 70 15.99 11.37 -24.69
N PHE A 71 15.67 11.82 -23.48
CA PHE A 71 16.65 11.99 -22.40
C PHE A 71 17.22 10.65 -21.92
N LEU A 72 16.42 9.56 -21.93
CA LEU A 72 16.88 8.22 -21.57
C LEU A 72 17.77 7.61 -22.67
N ALA A 73 17.51 7.94 -23.93
CA ALA A 73 18.31 7.49 -25.06
C ALA A 73 18.13 8.40 -26.30
N PRO A 74 18.93 9.47 -26.46
CA PRO A 74 18.65 10.53 -27.44
C PRO A 74 18.77 10.08 -28.91
N SER A 75 19.58 9.06 -29.16
CA SER A 75 19.98 8.63 -30.51
C SER A 75 19.98 7.10 -30.67
N ARG A 76 19.46 6.36 -29.70
CA ARG A 76 19.45 4.88 -29.72
C ARG A 76 18.19 4.31 -29.09
N PRO A 77 17.77 3.09 -29.46
CA PRO A 77 16.72 2.37 -28.74
C PRO A 77 17.15 2.07 -27.30
N LEU A 78 16.18 2.05 -26.38
CA LEU A 78 16.40 1.53 -25.03
C LEU A 78 16.66 0.02 -25.08
N THR A 79 17.79 -0.37 -24.51
CA THR A 79 18.31 -1.74 -24.51
C THR A 79 17.96 -2.50 -23.24
N GLY A 80 17.76 -1.81 -22.12
CA GLY A 80 17.27 -2.44 -20.89
C GLY A 80 17.24 -1.50 -19.69
N PHE A 81 16.72 -1.99 -18.57
CA PHE A 81 16.68 -1.27 -17.29
C PHE A 81 16.55 -2.24 -16.11
N ALA A 82 16.77 -1.70 -14.91
CA ALA A 82 16.60 -2.44 -13.66
C ALA A 82 15.61 -1.71 -12.73
N ALA A 83 14.86 -2.46 -11.94
CA ALA A 83 13.98 -1.92 -10.92
C ALA A 83 14.38 -2.46 -9.55
N PHE A 84 14.74 -1.54 -8.66
CA PHE A 84 15.14 -1.77 -7.29
C PHE A 84 14.02 -1.35 -6.36
N GLY A 85 14.13 -1.75 -5.09
CA GLY A 85 13.30 -1.22 -4.03
C GLY A 85 12.59 -2.27 -3.20
N ASP A 86 11.53 -1.80 -2.55
CA ASP A 86 10.67 -2.59 -1.68
C ASP A 86 9.43 -3.13 -2.42
N SER A 87 8.42 -3.52 -1.64
CA SER A 87 7.13 -4.03 -2.08
C SER A 87 6.32 -3.08 -2.98
N TYR A 88 6.55 -1.75 -2.91
CA TYR A 88 5.89 -0.79 -3.81
C TYR A 88 6.48 -0.80 -5.22
N SER A 89 7.73 -1.26 -5.37
CA SER A 89 8.34 -1.57 -6.67
C SER A 89 8.01 -2.98 -7.12
N ALA A 90 8.06 -3.96 -6.20
CA ALA A 90 7.76 -5.35 -6.50
C ALA A 90 6.29 -5.58 -6.90
N GLY A 91 5.37 -4.78 -6.35
CA GLY A 91 3.93 -4.83 -6.67
C GLY A 91 3.20 -6.02 -6.06
N ILE A 92 3.51 -6.32 -4.79
CA ILE A 92 2.89 -7.40 -4.03
C ILE A 92 1.36 -7.42 -4.19
N GLY A 93 0.80 -8.60 -4.48
CA GLY A 93 -0.66 -8.78 -4.60
C GLY A 93 -1.29 -8.36 -5.93
N THR A 94 -0.52 -7.82 -6.88
CA THR A 94 -1.02 -7.41 -8.22
C THR A 94 -0.99 -8.55 -9.26
N GLY A 95 -1.21 -9.78 -8.80
CA GLY A 95 -1.25 -10.99 -9.62
C GLY A 95 0.13 -11.56 -9.96
N VAL A 96 0.22 -12.88 -10.11
CA VAL A 96 1.47 -13.60 -10.42
C VAL A 96 1.26 -14.58 -11.58
N ARG A 97 2.33 -14.93 -12.30
CA ARG A 97 2.32 -16.05 -13.26
C ARG A 97 2.76 -17.32 -12.53
N GLY A 98 1.81 -18.19 -12.20
CA GLY A 98 2.12 -19.43 -11.49
C GLY A 98 2.33 -19.19 -10.00
N LYS A 99 3.40 -19.75 -9.43
CA LYS A 99 3.73 -19.59 -8.00
C LYS A 99 4.32 -18.20 -7.75
N GLU A 100 3.90 -17.57 -6.66
CA GLU A 100 4.52 -16.34 -6.16
C GLU A 100 5.98 -16.60 -5.77
N ASP A 101 6.88 -15.69 -6.15
CA ASP A 101 8.28 -15.74 -5.74
C ASP A 101 8.50 -15.08 -4.38
N ASP A 102 9.67 -15.29 -3.77
CA ASP A 102 9.97 -14.82 -2.42
C ASP A 102 9.94 -13.28 -2.31
N CYS A 103 10.19 -12.56 -3.41
CA CYS A 103 10.14 -11.10 -3.46
C CYS A 103 8.75 -10.53 -3.77
N ARG A 104 7.80 -11.40 -4.12
CA ARG A 104 6.38 -11.12 -4.43
C ARG A 104 6.19 -10.20 -5.61
N HIS A 105 6.90 -10.49 -6.70
CA HIS A 105 6.78 -9.73 -7.94
C HIS A 105 5.39 -9.87 -8.57
N GLY A 106 4.67 -8.76 -8.62
CA GLY A 106 3.39 -8.63 -9.28
C GLY A 106 3.49 -8.41 -10.78
N LEU A 107 2.53 -8.94 -11.54
CA LEU A 107 2.45 -8.76 -12.99
C LEU A 107 2.06 -7.32 -13.38
N HIS A 108 1.30 -6.64 -12.52
CA HIS A 108 0.88 -5.27 -12.74
C HIS A 108 1.65 -4.27 -11.87
N ALA A 109 2.81 -4.68 -11.36
CA ALA A 109 3.74 -3.77 -10.73
C ALA A 109 4.20 -2.70 -11.74
N HIS A 110 4.36 -1.46 -11.30
CA HIS A 110 4.69 -0.34 -12.18
C HIS A 110 5.97 -0.57 -13.02
N PRO A 111 7.05 -1.23 -12.53
CA PRO A 111 8.20 -1.55 -13.37
C PRO A 111 7.89 -2.59 -14.45
N ARG A 112 7.03 -3.57 -14.14
CA ARG A 112 6.59 -4.61 -15.10
C ARG A 112 5.68 -4.04 -16.17
N LEU A 113 4.82 -3.07 -15.81
CA LEU A 113 4.02 -2.33 -16.78
C LEU A 113 4.93 -1.54 -17.74
N ILE A 114 5.96 -0.85 -17.21
CA ILE A 114 6.94 -0.13 -18.02
C ILE A 114 7.70 -1.08 -18.96
N ALA A 115 8.13 -2.25 -18.48
CA ALA A 115 8.78 -3.26 -19.31
C ALA A 115 7.86 -3.72 -20.45
N THR A 116 6.60 -4.02 -20.13
CA THR A 116 5.59 -4.47 -21.10
C THR A 116 5.33 -3.40 -22.17
N ASP A 117 5.21 -2.14 -21.77
CA ASP A 117 4.97 -1.03 -22.70
C ASP A 117 6.17 -0.85 -23.65
N PHE A 118 7.41 -1.00 -23.17
CA PHE A 118 8.59 -0.99 -24.03
C PHE A 118 8.65 -2.19 -24.99
N GLU A 119 8.35 -3.40 -24.52
CA GLU A 119 8.27 -4.61 -25.36
C GLU A 119 7.26 -4.45 -26.51
N VAL A 120 6.08 -3.90 -26.20
CA VAL A 120 5.02 -3.64 -27.19
C VAL A 120 5.47 -2.57 -28.19
N SER A 121 6.06 -1.46 -27.71
CA SER A 121 6.53 -0.37 -28.58
C SER A 121 7.62 -0.79 -29.58
N GLN A 122 8.36 -1.86 -29.27
CA GLN A 122 9.42 -2.42 -30.12
C GLN A 122 8.91 -3.48 -31.11
N GLY A 123 7.59 -3.59 -31.29
CA GLY A 123 6.97 -4.41 -32.34
C GLY A 123 6.80 -5.89 -31.97
N GLY A 124 6.82 -6.24 -30.67
CA GLY A 124 6.46 -7.56 -30.15
C GLY A 124 7.25 -8.76 -30.73
N SER A 125 8.31 -8.47 -31.49
CA SER A 125 9.01 -9.47 -32.29
C SER A 125 10.06 -10.16 -31.43
N ARG A 126 10.09 -11.50 -31.44
CA ARG A 126 11.09 -12.39 -30.81
C ARG A 126 12.51 -12.24 -31.39
N GLY A 127 12.87 -11.06 -31.90
CA GLY A 127 14.18 -10.70 -32.42
C GLY A 127 15.04 -9.99 -31.36
N SER A 128 16.34 -9.95 -31.60
CA SER A 128 17.45 -9.54 -30.71
C SER A 128 17.40 -8.15 -30.03
N ASN A 129 16.30 -7.40 -30.11
CA ASN A 129 16.16 -6.01 -29.62
C ASN A 129 15.08 -5.84 -28.55
N VAL A 130 14.79 -6.87 -27.74
CA VAL A 130 13.87 -6.73 -26.58
C VAL A 130 14.59 -5.98 -25.46
N THR A 131 13.96 -4.92 -24.93
CA THR A 131 14.44 -4.22 -23.72
C THR A 131 14.62 -5.22 -22.57
N ALA A 132 15.85 -5.46 -22.14
CA ALA A 132 16.15 -6.33 -21.02
C ALA A 132 15.59 -5.72 -19.73
N PHE A 133 14.83 -6.47 -18.94
CA PHE A 133 14.29 -6.01 -17.68
C PHE A 133 14.76 -6.87 -16.50
N GLN A 134 15.41 -6.23 -15.53
CA GLN A 134 15.84 -6.84 -14.27
C GLN A 134 14.91 -6.39 -13.14
N ALA A 135 14.07 -7.31 -12.64
CA ALA A 135 13.24 -7.07 -11.46
C ALA A 135 14.02 -7.47 -10.20
N LEU A 136 14.60 -6.49 -9.52
CA LEU A 136 15.46 -6.67 -8.34
C LEU A 136 14.77 -6.24 -7.04
N SER A 137 13.69 -5.48 -7.12
CA SER A 137 12.86 -5.08 -5.99
C SER A 137 12.39 -6.28 -5.17
N CYS A 138 12.38 -6.18 -3.85
CA CYS A 138 11.97 -7.28 -2.99
C CYS A 138 11.10 -6.78 -1.84
N THR A 139 9.99 -7.47 -1.58
CA THR A 139 9.13 -7.14 -0.43
C THR A 139 9.93 -7.20 0.86
N GLY A 140 9.74 -6.20 1.73
CA GLY A 140 10.46 -6.07 2.99
C GLY A 140 11.85 -5.42 2.92
N ALA A 141 12.36 -5.15 1.71
CA ALA A 141 13.70 -4.56 1.54
C ALA A 141 13.84 -3.19 2.25
N THR A 142 14.95 -3.04 2.95
CA THR A 142 15.44 -1.79 3.56
C THR A 142 16.65 -1.26 2.79
N THR A 143 17.00 0.01 3.00
CA THR A 143 18.25 0.59 2.44
C THR A 143 19.49 -0.22 2.84
N ALA A 144 19.53 -0.73 4.08
CA ALA A 144 20.63 -1.54 4.57
C ALA A 144 20.74 -2.90 3.86
N GLN A 145 19.62 -3.59 3.62
CA GLN A 145 19.61 -4.88 2.90
C GLN A 145 19.96 -4.71 1.42
N VAL A 146 19.52 -3.63 0.78
CA VAL A 146 19.92 -3.32 -0.60
C VAL A 146 21.44 -3.20 -0.72
N LEU A 147 22.11 -2.69 0.31
CA LEU A 147 23.56 -2.47 0.40
C LEU A 147 24.35 -3.58 1.10
N SER A 148 23.71 -4.62 1.65
CA SER A 148 24.36 -5.50 2.64
C SER A 148 25.51 -6.35 2.10
N GLY A 149 25.63 -6.45 0.78
CA GLY A 149 26.51 -7.39 0.10
C GLY A 149 25.99 -8.83 0.17
N GLY A 150 26.34 -9.64 -0.83
CA GLY A 150 26.05 -11.08 -0.85
C GLY A 150 24.58 -11.43 -1.17
N GLU A 151 24.09 -12.51 -0.59
CA GLU A 151 22.73 -13.02 -0.84
C GLU A 151 21.67 -12.04 -0.30
N GLY A 152 20.77 -11.56 -1.17
CA GLY A 152 19.75 -10.56 -0.84
C GLY A 152 20.14 -9.11 -1.19
N SER A 153 21.41 -8.83 -1.47
CA SER A 153 21.85 -7.51 -1.95
C SER A 153 21.35 -7.28 -3.38
N GLN A 154 20.46 -6.30 -3.56
CA GLN A 154 19.98 -5.94 -4.89
C GLN A 154 21.10 -5.30 -5.73
N ILE A 155 22.05 -4.62 -5.08
CA ILE A 155 23.23 -4.02 -5.73
C ILE A 155 24.17 -5.07 -6.31
N ASP A 156 24.34 -6.21 -5.63
CA ASP A 156 25.16 -7.31 -6.13
C ASP A 156 24.43 -8.16 -7.17
N ALA A 157 23.11 -8.29 -7.04
CA ALA A 157 22.26 -8.95 -8.03
C ALA A 157 22.15 -8.15 -9.34
N PHE A 158 22.40 -6.84 -9.32
CA PHE A 158 22.36 -6.01 -10.51
C PHE A 158 23.51 -6.30 -11.46
N VAL A 159 23.16 -6.70 -12.68
CA VAL A 159 24.12 -7.00 -13.73
C VAL A 159 23.95 -6.01 -14.87
N ASP A 160 25.00 -5.25 -15.20
CA ASP A 160 25.03 -4.42 -16.42
C ASP A 160 26.05 -4.99 -17.42
N THR A 161 25.57 -5.82 -18.33
CA THR A 161 26.39 -6.49 -19.36
C THR A 161 25.74 -6.39 -20.73
N VAL A 162 26.45 -6.79 -21.79
CA VAL A 162 25.89 -6.85 -23.15
C VAL A 162 24.63 -7.73 -23.23
N ARG A 163 24.50 -8.74 -22.36
CA ARG A 163 23.33 -9.64 -22.31
C ARG A 163 22.20 -9.15 -21.40
N ALA A 164 22.49 -8.21 -20.51
CA ALA A 164 21.54 -7.59 -19.60
C ALA A 164 21.91 -6.11 -19.44
N PRO A 165 21.79 -5.30 -20.50
CA PRO A 165 22.16 -3.89 -20.42
C PRO A 165 21.14 -3.12 -19.59
N ALA A 166 21.58 -2.07 -18.91
CA ALA A 166 20.68 -1.11 -18.25
C ALA A 166 20.97 0.33 -18.69
N ASP A 167 19.94 1.04 -19.10
CA ASP A 167 19.99 2.42 -19.57
C ASP A 167 19.44 3.42 -18.55
N PHE A 168 18.62 2.94 -17.63
CA PHE A 168 18.12 3.67 -16.47
C PHE A 168 17.76 2.68 -15.36
N ALA A 169 17.44 3.20 -14.18
CA ALA A 169 16.88 2.42 -13.09
C ALA A 169 15.61 3.06 -12.51
N LEU A 170 14.75 2.23 -11.92
CA LEU A 170 13.63 2.64 -11.07
C LEU A 170 13.94 2.25 -9.63
N LEU A 171 13.55 3.08 -8.67
CA LEU A 171 13.77 2.85 -7.24
C LEU A 171 12.56 3.33 -6.42
N SER A 172 12.01 2.45 -5.58
CA SER A 172 11.05 2.79 -4.53
C SER A 172 11.51 2.16 -3.23
N LEU A 173 11.99 2.93 -2.24
CA LEU A 173 12.61 2.37 -1.04
C LEU A 173 12.50 3.33 0.15
N GLY A 174 12.30 2.77 1.34
CA GLY A 174 12.42 3.50 2.61
C GLY A 174 11.28 3.29 3.61
N GLY A 175 10.10 2.85 3.16
CA GLY A 175 8.96 2.60 4.06
C GLY A 175 9.28 1.58 5.17
N ASN A 176 10.11 0.59 4.88
CA ASN A 176 10.56 -0.43 5.84
C ASN A 176 11.56 0.13 6.85
N ASP A 177 12.54 0.92 6.42
CA ASP A 177 13.55 1.55 7.29
C ASP A 177 12.93 2.41 8.39
N LEU A 178 11.80 3.05 8.07
CA LEU A 178 11.12 4.03 8.91
C LEU A 178 10.06 3.40 9.83
N GLY A 179 9.86 2.08 9.74
CA GLY A 179 9.02 1.33 10.66
C GLY A 179 7.52 1.50 10.45
N PHE A 180 7.07 1.75 9.22
CA PHE A 180 5.64 1.94 8.92
C PHE A 180 4.77 0.76 9.34
N PHE A 181 5.27 -0.48 9.26
CA PHE A 181 4.54 -1.65 9.77
C PHE A 181 4.15 -1.51 11.25
N ALA A 182 5.04 -0.97 12.09
CA ALA A 182 4.76 -0.75 13.50
C ALA A 182 3.60 0.25 13.70
N VAL A 183 3.56 1.31 12.90
CA VAL A 183 2.43 2.27 12.88
C VAL A 183 1.15 1.57 12.43
N MET A 184 1.18 0.81 11.33
CA MET A 184 0.01 0.08 10.83
C MET A 184 -0.52 -0.93 11.86
N ASN A 185 0.37 -1.66 12.52
CA ASN A 185 0.00 -2.62 13.56
C ASN A 185 -0.56 -1.92 14.80
N ALA A 186 0.06 -0.84 15.29
CA ALA A 186 -0.38 -0.15 16.50
C ALA A 186 -1.67 0.67 16.32
N CYS A 187 -1.86 1.27 15.13
CA CYS A 187 -2.89 2.27 14.89
C CYS A 187 -4.08 1.79 14.05
N VAL A 188 -3.91 0.77 13.20
CA VAL A 188 -4.93 0.42 12.19
C VAL A 188 -5.41 -1.01 12.34
N PHE A 189 -4.52 -1.99 12.20
CA PHE A 189 -4.91 -3.40 12.08
C PHE A 189 -4.90 -4.15 13.39
N ARG A 190 -4.00 -3.79 14.31
CA ARG A 190 -3.75 -4.54 15.54
C ARG A 190 -3.55 -6.04 15.27
N PHE A 191 -2.66 -6.41 14.37
CA PHE A 191 -2.34 -7.82 14.09
C PHE A 191 -1.96 -8.56 15.38
N TYR A 192 -1.17 -7.92 16.26
CA TYR A 192 -0.84 -8.46 17.59
C TYR A 192 -1.87 -8.09 18.69
N SER A 193 -3.10 -7.75 18.30
CA SER A 193 -4.21 -7.40 19.20
C SER A 193 -3.82 -6.30 20.22
N PHE A 194 -4.14 -6.48 21.49
CA PHE A 194 -3.79 -5.54 22.56
C PHE A 194 -2.28 -5.46 22.86
N TYR A 195 -1.47 -6.35 22.27
CA TYR A 195 0.00 -6.34 22.38
C TYR A 195 0.69 -5.52 21.29
N SER A 196 -0.04 -4.95 20.33
CA SER A 196 0.51 -4.08 19.27
C SER A 196 1.11 -2.75 19.74
N GLY A 197 1.15 -2.49 21.05
CA GLY A 197 1.63 -1.22 21.62
C GLY A 197 0.61 -0.09 21.52
N ALA A 198 1.04 1.11 21.88
CA ALA A 198 0.24 2.34 21.82
C ALA A 198 0.46 3.06 20.48
N CYS A 199 -0.64 3.44 19.81
CA CYS A 199 -0.58 4.14 18.52
C CYS A 199 0.23 5.44 18.59
N GLU A 200 0.03 6.24 19.64
CA GLU A 200 0.77 7.49 19.87
C GLU A 200 2.29 7.27 19.88
N ALA A 201 2.75 6.27 20.64
CA ALA A 201 4.17 5.95 20.72
C ALA A 201 4.73 5.48 19.37
N ALA A 202 3.94 4.72 18.60
CA ALA A 202 4.34 4.28 17.26
C ALA A 202 4.45 5.45 16.27
N LEU A 203 3.51 6.40 16.30
CA LEU A 203 3.52 7.60 15.46
C LEU A 203 4.73 8.49 15.79
N GLU A 204 4.99 8.75 17.07
CA GLU A 204 6.15 9.55 17.49
C GLU A 204 7.47 8.85 17.18
N ALA A 205 7.57 7.54 17.37
CA ALA A 205 8.77 6.79 17.02
C ALA A 205 9.03 6.77 15.50
N ALA A 206 7.99 6.66 14.68
CA ALA A 206 8.13 6.77 13.22
C ALA A 206 8.55 8.19 12.82
N ARG A 207 7.92 9.22 13.40
CA ARG A 207 8.28 10.62 13.16
C ARG A 207 9.75 10.90 13.53
N ALA A 208 10.19 10.47 14.71
CA ALA A 208 11.57 10.63 15.15
C ALA A 208 12.55 9.92 14.20
N ARG A 209 12.24 8.70 13.76
CA ARG A 209 13.07 8.00 12.76
C ARG A 209 13.18 8.75 11.43
N ILE A 210 12.15 9.50 11.03
CA ILE A 210 12.17 10.30 9.80
C ILE A 210 12.93 11.61 10.00
N GLU A 211 12.66 12.32 11.11
CA GLU A 211 13.23 13.63 11.40
C GLU A 211 14.72 13.53 11.79
N ASP A 212 15.08 12.56 12.63
CA ASP A 212 16.45 12.28 13.09
C ASP A 212 17.21 11.32 12.14
N GLY A 213 16.55 10.85 11.08
CA GLY A 213 17.00 9.80 10.18
C GLY A 213 18.11 10.20 9.20
N ALA A 214 19.16 10.91 9.64
CA ALA A 214 20.32 11.19 8.79
C ALA A 214 20.94 9.90 8.22
N GLU A 215 20.87 8.81 8.99
CA GLU A 215 21.27 7.46 8.54
C GLU A 215 20.42 6.94 7.37
N PHE A 216 19.10 7.19 7.37
CA PHE A 216 18.23 6.79 6.27
C PHE A 216 18.58 7.58 5.01
N GLU A 217 18.69 8.91 5.10
CA GLU A 217 19.09 9.75 3.97
C GLU A 217 20.45 9.33 3.41
N HIS A 218 21.43 9.09 4.29
CA HIS A 218 22.77 8.68 3.90
C HIS A 218 22.76 7.32 3.18
N ARG A 219 22.03 6.33 3.70
CA ARG A 219 21.95 5.01 3.04
C ARG A 219 21.18 5.08 1.73
N LEU A 220 20.11 5.85 1.63
CA LEU A 220 19.40 6.05 0.38
C LEU A 220 20.28 6.76 -0.66
N GLU A 221 21.08 7.74 -0.24
CA GLU A 221 22.09 8.38 -1.08
C GLU A 221 23.10 7.36 -1.60
N LEU A 222 23.64 6.51 -0.72
CA LEU A 222 24.55 5.42 -1.08
C LEU A 222 23.90 4.43 -2.06
N VAL A 223 22.65 4.02 -1.83
CA VAL A 223 21.93 3.14 -2.78
C VAL A 223 21.91 3.75 -4.18
N ILE A 224 21.55 5.03 -4.31
CA ILE A 224 21.49 5.70 -5.62
C ILE A 224 22.90 5.76 -6.24
N LEU A 225 23.92 6.11 -5.46
CA LEU A 225 25.31 6.18 -5.94
C LEU A 225 25.85 4.81 -6.37
N GLU A 226 25.57 3.75 -5.63
CA GLU A 226 25.97 2.37 -5.98
C GLU A 226 25.26 1.87 -7.24
N ILE A 227 23.97 2.20 -7.43
CA ILE A 227 23.27 1.90 -8.69
C ILE A 227 23.97 2.60 -9.87
N LEU A 228 24.32 3.89 -9.71
CA LEU A 228 25.03 4.65 -10.73
C LEU A 228 26.41 4.03 -11.03
N ASP A 229 27.17 3.67 -10.00
CA ASP A 229 28.50 3.06 -10.13
C ASP A 229 28.44 1.70 -10.83
N LYS A 230 27.57 0.78 -10.39
CA LYS A 230 27.36 -0.53 -11.03
C LYS A 230 26.92 -0.41 -12.48
N ALA A 231 26.12 0.60 -12.82
CA ALA A 231 25.71 0.90 -14.19
C ALA A 231 26.83 1.55 -15.03
N ARG A 232 27.98 1.87 -14.42
CA ARG A 232 29.12 2.56 -15.02
C ARG A 232 28.68 3.88 -15.66
N TRP A 233 27.97 4.70 -14.89
CA TRP A 233 27.35 5.95 -15.34
C TRP A 233 28.30 6.89 -16.10
N GLU A 234 29.61 6.85 -15.82
CA GLU A 234 30.63 7.64 -16.52
C GLU A 234 30.73 7.28 -18.02
N ARG A 235 30.51 6.01 -18.36
CA ARG A 235 30.46 5.50 -19.75
C ARG A 235 29.08 5.67 -20.37
N LYS A 236 28.07 5.93 -19.54
CA LYS A 236 26.67 6.12 -19.92
C LYS A 236 26.17 7.45 -19.36
N PRO A 237 26.59 8.59 -19.95
CA PRO A 237 26.24 9.90 -19.40
C PRO A 237 24.73 10.17 -19.32
N TRP A 238 23.91 9.45 -20.09
CA TRP A 238 22.44 9.45 -20.04
C TRP A 238 21.83 8.57 -18.93
N PHE A 239 22.61 7.67 -18.31
CA PHE A 239 22.09 6.77 -17.28
C PHE A 239 21.65 7.57 -16.07
N PHE A 240 20.49 7.19 -15.55
CA PHE A 240 19.69 8.02 -14.68
C PHE A 240 18.76 7.13 -13.81
N VAL A 241 18.50 7.53 -12.55
CA VAL A 241 17.70 6.78 -11.57
C VAL A 241 16.39 7.52 -11.25
N THR A 242 15.25 6.92 -11.59
CA THR A 242 13.93 7.43 -11.20
C THR A 242 13.58 6.93 -9.81
N VAL A 243 13.45 7.82 -8.84
CA VAL A 243 13.08 7.49 -7.46
C VAL A 243 11.62 7.91 -7.23
N THR A 244 10.76 6.98 -6.85
CA THR A 244 9.35 7.29 -6.57
C THR A 244 9.12 7.53 -5.09
N GLY A 245 8.22 8.46 -4.76
CA GLY A 245 7.72 8.63 -3.39
C GLY A 245 6.65 7.60 -3.01
N TYR A 246 5.88 7.92 -1.98
CA TYR A 246 4.70 7.16 -1.53
C TYR A 246 3.44 8.03 -1.58
N ALA A 247 2.28 7.41 -1.79
CA ALA A 247 0.99 8.11 -1.68
C ALA A 247 0.43 8.01 -0.25
N ARG A 248 -0.28 9.05 0.17
CA ARG A 248 -1.08 9.08 1.40
C ARG A 248 -2.16 8.02 1.34
N PHE A 249 -2.42 7.37 2.46
CA PHE A 249 -3.38 6.26 2.54
C PHE A 249 -4.84 6.72 2.64
N PHE A 250 -5.06 7.89 3.24
CA PHE A 250 -6.39 8.33 3.61
C PHE A 250 -6.73 9.68 3.00
N ASN A 251 -7.97 9.86 2.57
CA ASN A 251 -8.58 11.17 2.56
C ASN A 251 -8.76 11.61 4.01
N ASP A 252 -8.24 12.76 4.39
CA ASP A 252 -8.28 13.35 5.75
C ASP A 252 -9.18 14.59 5.84
N VAL A 253 -9.94 14.89 4.79
CA VAL A 253 -10.85 16.04 4.74
C VAL A 253 -12.22 15.69 5.33
N THR A 254 -12.73 14.49 5.06
CA THR A 254 -14.08 14.05 5.46
C THR A 254 -14.12 13.54 6.89
N ASP A 255 -15.28 13.56 7.54
CA ASP A 255 -15.49 12.92 8.85
C ASP A 255 -16.13 11.52 8.76
N ALA A 256 -16.51 11.09 7.55
CA ALA A 256 -17.28 9.87 7.29
C ALA A 256 -16.61 8.57 7.80
N CYS A 257 -15.29 8.59 7.98
CA CYS A 257 -14.52 7.44 8.45
C CYS A 257 -14.26 7.40 9.96
N ASN A 258 -14.71 8.39 10.72
CA ASN A 258 -14.28 8.55 12.12
C ASN A 258 -14.66 7.38 13.03
N ASP A 259 -15.74 6.67 12.69
CA ASP A 259 -16.24 5.52 13.44
C ASP A 259 -15.91 4.16 12.77
N MET A 260 -15.19 4.19 11.63
CA MET A 260 -14.82 2.98 10.90
C MET A 260 -13.51 2.40 11.43
N SER A 261 -13.30 1.09 11.26
CA SER A 261 -12.09 0.41 11.70
C SER A 261 -11.71 -0.73 10.76
N PHE A 262 -10.40 -0.83 10.51
CA PHE A 262 -9.78 -1.94 9.79
C PHE A 262 -9.17 -3.00 10.73
N GLY A 263 -9.40 -2.89 12.05
CA GLY A 263 -8.87 -3.85 13.03
C GLY A 263 -9.28 -5.29 12.69
N VAL A 264 -8.32 -6.22 12.73
CA VAL A 264 -8.52 -7.61 12.32
C VAL A 264 -9.21 -8.47 13.38
N TRP A 265 -9.38 -7.94 14.59
CA TRP A 265 -10.04 -8.60 15.73
C TRP A 265 -11.40 -7.98 16.05
N TRP A 266 -12.35 -8.80 16.46
CA TRP A 266 -13.66 -8.43 16.96
C TRP A 266 -13.61 -8.02 18.44
N GLY A 267 -14.42 -7.03 18.84
CA GLY A 267 -14.64 -6.65 20.25
C GLY A 267 -14.49 -5.15 20.55
N ASP A 268 -15.16 -4.69 21.61
CA ASP A 268 -15.34 -3.26 21.96
C ASP A 268 -14.16 -2.62 22.72
N TRP A 269 -13.22 -3.41 23.26
CA TRP A 269 -12.15 -2.92 24.14
C TRP A 269 -10.80 -2.81 23.41
N GLY A 270 -10.54 -1.67 22.77
CA GLY A 270 -9.20 -1.28 22.26
C GLY A 270 -8.63 -2.12 21.11
N CYS A 271 -9.34 -3.18 20.69
CA CYS A 271 -8.95 -4.11 19.63
C CYS A 271 -9.33 -3.61 18.21
N ARG A 272 -10.26 -2.65 18.12
CA ARG A 272 -10.65 -1.94 16.88
C ARG A 272 -10.35 -0.44 17.01
N PRO A 273 -9.12 0.00 16.68
CA PRO A 273 -8.85 1.42 16.62
C PRO A 273 -9.68 2.04 15.47
N THR A 274 -10.29 3.18 15.72
CA THR A 274 -11.09 3.88 14.71
C THR A 274 -10.23 4.80 13.85
N LEU A 275 -10.63 4.97 12.59
CA LEU A 275 -9.94 5.79 11.60
C LEU A 275 -10.30 7.27 11.72
N THR A 276 -10.14 7.81 12.93
CA THR A 276 -10.43 9.21 13.23
C THR A 276 -9.68 10.13 12.27
N LYS A 277 -10.28 11.29 11.96
CA LYS A 277 -9.66 12.31 11.13
C LYS A 277 -8.29 12.74 11.66
N SER A 278 -8.13 12.86 12.98
CA SER A 278 -6.84 13.16 13.61
C SER A 278 -5.79 12.10 13.30
N LEU A 279 -6.14 10.81 13.41
CA LEU A 279 -5.24 9.71 13.05
C LEU A 279 -4.86 9.77 11.56
N ARG A 280 -5.84 9.98 10.67
CA ARG A 280 -5.61 10.08 9.22
C ARG A 280 -4.66 11.22 8.87
N ILE A 281 -4.85 12.41 9.46
CA ILE A 281 -3.95 13.57 9.30
C ILE A 281 -2.52 13.21 9.72
N ARG A 282 -2.35 12.58 10.88
CA ARG A 282 -1.02 12.24 11.41
C ARG A 282 -0.31 11.18 10.58
N MET A 283 -1.03 10.15 10.13
CA MET A 283 -0.47 9.14 9.23
C MET A 283 -0.10 9.74 7.87
N ASN A 284 -0.95 10.61 7.31
CA ASN A 284 -0.64 11.33 6.07
C ASN A 284 0.57 12.27 6.25
N SER A 285 0.74 12.89 7.42
CA SER A 285 1.91 13.71 7.74
C SER A 285 3.20 12.90 7.71
N LEU A 286 3.20 11.64 8.13
CA LEU A 286 4.38 10.78 8.03
C LEU A 286 4.76 10.57 6.55
N VAL A 287 3.79 10.31 5.67
CA VAL A 287 4.04 10.16 4.23
C VAL A 287 4.65 11.42 3.63
N TYR A 288 4.15 12.61 3.99
CA TYR A 288 4.75 13.87 3.55
C TYR A 288 6.22 14.03 4.01
N LEU A 289 6.52 13.70 5.26
CA LEU A 289 7.88 13.78 5.78
C LEU A 289 8.82 12.82 5.04
N VAL A 290 8.38 11.59 4.77
CA VAL A 290 9.18 10.62 4.00
C VAL A 290 9.43 11.10 2.58
N ASN A 291 8.40 11.55 1.88
CA ASN A 291 8.55 12.05 0.50
C ASN A 291 9.49 13.26 0.45
N ALA A 292 9.41 14.16 1.44
CA ALA A 292 10.33 15.28 1.55
C ALA A 292 11.79 14.82 1.74
N LYS A 293 12.02 13.81 2.57
CA LYS A 293 13.35 13.21 2.79
C LYS A 293 13.89 12.53 1.54
N ILE A 294 13.09 11.71 0.86
CA ILE A 294 13.48 11.07 -0.41
C ILE A 294 13.83 12.13 -1.45
N LYS A 295 13.00 13.17 -1.61
CA LYS A 295 13.28 14.28 -2.53
C LYS A 295 14.59 14.99 -2.16
N GLN A 296 14.80 15.29 -0.88
CA GLN A 296 16.02 15.92 -0.39
C GLN A 296 17.25 15.06 -0.71
N THR A 297 17.18 13.75 -0.51
CA THR A 297 18.26 12.82 -0.87
C THR A 297 18.56 12.85 -2.37
N VAL A 298 17.53 12.87 -3.23
CA VAL A 298 17.72 13.01 -4.68
C VAL A 298 18.41 14.33 -5.03
N ASP A 299 17.99 15.44 -4.42
CA ASP A 299 18.61 16.76 -4.63
C ASP A 299 20.10 16.73 -4.18
N ASN A 300 20.40 16.08 -3.05
CA ASN A 300 21.78 15.92 -2.54
C ASN A 300 22.66 15.08 -3.46
N VAL A 301 22.11 14.00 -4.05
CA VAL A 301 22.82 13.20 -5.06
C VAL A 301 23.14 14.07 -6.26
N ASN A 302 22.15 14.78 -6.81
CA ASN A 302 22.31 15.60 -8.02
C ASN A 302 23.34 16.72 -7.82
N ALA A 303 23.44 17.30 -6.62
CA ALA A 303 24.44 18.31 -6.30
C ALA A 303 25.91 17.84 -6.47
N LYS A 304 26.15 16.52 -6.54
CA LYS A 304 27.48 15.94 -6.77
C LYS A 304 27.85 15.80 -8.24
N PHE A 305 26.90 16.00 -9.16
CA PHE A 305 27.10 15.78 -10.58
C PHE A 305 26.91 17.08 -11.37
N ALA A 306 27.60 17.20 -12.50
CA ALA A 306 27.43 18.34 -13.40
C ALA A 306 26.07 18.35 -14.13
N LYS A 307 25.40 17.19 -14.16
CA LYS A 307 24.05 16.99 -14.68
C LYS A 307 23.32 16.04 -13.75
N ASP A 308 22.03 16.26 -13.57
CA ASP A 308 21.19 15.43 -12.73
C ASP A 308 21.29 13.95 -13.12
N LYS A 309 21.37 13.10 -12.09
CA LYS A 309 21.48 11.64 -12.18
C LYS A 309 20.32 10.92 -11.52
N ALA A 310 19.49 11.63 -10.76
CA ALA A 310 18.29 11.10 -10.15
C ALA A 310 17.12 12.09 -10.22
N LEU A 311 15.88 11.57 -10.25
CA LEU A 311 14.63 12.34 -10.37
C LEU A 311 13.69 11.78 -9.34
N PHE A 312 13.14 12.67 -8.53
CA PHE A 312 12.07 12.32 -7.63
C PHE A 312 10.73 12.43 -8.37
N VAL A 313 9.92 11.37 -8.32
CA VAL A 313 8.56 11.35 -8.87
C VAL A 313 7.56 11.30 -7.72
N ASP A 314 6.89 12.43 -7.49
CA ASP A 314 5.76 12.52 -6.57
C ASP A 314 4.45 12.18 -7.32
N TYR A 315 3.88 11.03 -6.97
CA TYR A 315 2.59 10.58 -7.50
C TYR A 315 1.44 10.72 -6.50
N ASP A 316 1.67 11.27 -5.30
CA ASP A 316 0.68 11.27 -4.22
C ASP A 316 -0.66 11.89 -4.64
N ARG A 317 -0.62 13.04 -5.33
CA ARG A 317 -1.83 13.72 -5.81
C ARG A 317 -2.61 12.92 -6.84
N ALA A 318 -1.97 11.98 -7.56
CA ALA A 318 -2.70 11.12 -8.49
C ALA A 318 -3.69 10.21 -7.76
N PHE A 319 -3.43 9.90 -6.48
CA PHE A 319 -4.29 9.05 -5.66
C PHE A 319 -5.47 9.80 -5.03
N ASP A 320 -5.56 11.12 -5.17
CA ASP A 320 -6.71 11.90 -4.66
C ASP A 320 -8.02 11.37 -5.29
N GLY A 321 -9.02 11.00 -4.47
CA GLY A 321 -10.26 10.37 -4.93
C GLY A 321 -10.21 8.83 -4.92
N HIS A 322 -9.02 8.24 -4.79
CA HIS A 322 -8.77 6.81 -4.84
C HIS A 322 -8.20 6.23 -3.54
N ARG A 323 -8.14 7.05 -2.47
CA ARG A 323 -7.67 6.62 -1.14
C ARG A 323 -8.75 5.89 -0.35
N PHE A 324 -8.41 5.44 0.84
CA PHE A 324 -9.41 5.10 1.84
C PHE A 324 -10.11 6.36 2.36
N CYS A 325 -11.34 6.20 2.85
CA CYS A 325 -12.09 7.27 3.51
C CYS A 325 -12.49 8.45 2.61
N GLU A 326 -12.61 8.17 1.30
CA GLU A 326 -13.07 9.14 0.32
C GLU A 326 -14.53 9.53 0.55
N LYS A 327 -14.92 10.67 0.00
CA LYS A 327 -16.28 11.21 0.16
C LYS A 327 -17.32 10.19 -0.31
N ASN A 328 -18.36 9.97 0.50
CA ASN A 328 -19.47 9.05 0.24
C ASN A 328 -19.08 7.55 0.19
N VAL A 329 -17.95 7.15 0.76
CA VAL A 329 -17.54 5.75 0.88
C VAL A 329 -17.70 5.28 2.31
N ALA A 330 -18.36 4.14 2.51
CA ALA A 330 -18.50 3.48 3.81
C ALA A 330 -17.43 2.39 3.95
N GLU A 331 -16.35 2.68 4.69
CA GLU A 331 -15.18 1.81 4.80
C GLU A 331 -15.30 0.77 5.93
N PRO A 332 -14.78 -0.46 5.81
CA PRO A 332 -14.07 -1.00 4.66
C PRO A 332 -15.02 -1.42 3.54
N ASP A 333 -14.83 -0.86 2.34
CA ASP A 333 -15.58 -1.27 1.14
C ASP A 333 -14.73 -2.21 0.25
N TYR A 334 -14.97 -3.51 0.40
CA TYR A 334 -14.31 -4.56 -0.39
C TYR A 334 -14.81 -4.65 -1.83
N SER A 335 -15.96 -4.06 -2.14
CA SER A 335 -16.55 -4.06 -3.47
C SER A 335 -16.06 -2.87 -4.32
N ARG A 336 -15.48 -1.87 -3.67
CA ARG A 336 -14.96 -0.65 -4.29
C ARG A 336 -13.75 -0.94 -5.18
N SER A 337 -13.93 -0.82 -6.49
CA SER A 337 -12.87 -1.04 -7.48
C SER A 337 -11.97 0.17 -7.71
N ASP A 338 -12.45 1.38 -7.41
CA ASP A 338 -11.73 2.64 -7.58
C ASP A 338 -10.83 3.01 -6.39
N THR A 339 -10.87 2.29 -5.26
CA THR A 339 -9.80 2.40 -4.25
C THR A 339 -8.52 1.81 -4.81
N TRP A 340 -7.42 2.57 -4.79
CA TRP A 340 -6.13 2.15 -5.34
C TRP A 340 -5.21 1.48 -4.34
N PHE A 341 -5.60 1.35 -3.08
CA PHE A 341 -4.88 0.57 -2.07
C PHE A 341 -5.61 -0.72 -1.75
N PHE A 342 -4.87 -1.79 -1.45
CA PHE A 342 -5.46 -3.04 -0.97
C PHE A 342 -5.98 -2.88 0.47
N LEU A 343 -7.24 -3.27 0.69
CA LEU A 343 -7.72 -3.70 2.00
C LEU A 343 -7.11 -5.06 2.35
N THR A 344 -7.03 -5.37 3.65
CA THR A 344 -6.64 -6.70 4.13
C THR A 344 -7.52 -7.76 3.49
N GLY A 345 -6.93 -8.63 2.66
CA GLY A 345 -7.68 -9.63 1.91
C GLY A 345 -8.54 -9.14 0.76
N GLY A 346 -8.46 -7.84 0.43
CA GLY A 346 -9.21 -7.25 -0.68
C GLY A 346 -8.74 -7.81 -2.03
N PRO A 347 -9.64 -7.93 -3.01
CA PRO A 347 -9.27 -8.33 -4.36
C PRO A 347 -8.45 -7.22 -5.04
N ASP A 348 -7.68 -7.58 -6.07
CA ASP A 348 -7.05 -6.60 -6.96
C ASP A 348 -8.09 -5.91 -7.88
N ASN A 349 -7.76 -4.76 -8.48
CA ASN A 349 -8.63 -4.00 -9.40
C ASN A 349 -8.15 -3.95 -10.85
N ALA A 350 -7.29 -4.88 -11.28
CA ALA A 350 -6.88 -4.99 -12.68
C ALA A 350 -8.09 -4.99 -13.64
N ARG A 351 -7.94 -4.28 -14.76
CA ARG A 351 -8.96 -4.17 -15.83
C ARG A 351 -9.32 -5.55 -16.39
N ASN A 352 -10.54 -5.69 -16.92
CA ASN A 352 -10.95 -6.95 -17.55
C ASN A 352 -10.02 -7.28 -18.72
N GLY A 353 -9.45 -8.50 -18.73
CA GLY A 353 -8.44 -8.95 -19.70
C GLY A 353 -7.00 -8.98 -19.16
N THR A 354 -6.70 -8.24 -18.09
CA THR A 354 -5.39 -8.29 -17.40
C THR A 354 -5.45 -9.06 -16.07
N ARG A 355 -6.65 -9.47 -15.64
CA ARG A 355 -6.84 -10.29 -14.44
C ARG A 355 -6.18 -11.66 -14.62
N PRO A 356 -5.30 -12.10 -13.70
CA PRO A 356 -4.74 -13.44 -13.76
C PRO A 356 -5.84 -14.49 -13.65
N ASN A 357 -5.73 -15.58 -14.42
CA ASN A 357 -6.68 -16.70 -14.42
C ASN A 357 -6.62 -17.57 -13.14
N SER A 358 -5.81 -17.21 -12.15
CA SER A 358 -5.60 -18.06 -10.98
C SER A 358 -6.67 -17.84 -9.92
N ARG A 359 -7.63 -18.78 -9.87
CA ARG A 359 -8.56 -18.98 -8.76
C ARG A 359 -7.97 -19.87 -7.65
N THR A 360 -6.69 -20.19 -7.70
CA THR A 360 -6.04 -21.04 -6.71
C THR A 360 -5.81 -20.24 -5.44
N VAL A 361 -6.71 -20.41 -4.47
CA VAL A 361 -6.48 -20.00 -3.09
C VAL A 361 -5.42 -20.96 -2.54
N GLU A 362 -4.18 -20.50 -2.45
CA GLU A 362 -3.15 -21.25 -1.72
C GLU A 362 -3.46 -21.19 -0.23
N THR A 363 -3.45 -22.35 0.41
CA THR A 363 -3.76 -22.49 1.83
C THR A 363 -2.44 -22.84 2.52
N LEU A 364 -1.98 -22.13 3.56
CA LEU A 364 -0.84 -22.69 4.31
C LEU A 364 -1.28 -23.95 5.06
N PRO A 365 -0.40 -24.94 5.19
CA PRO A 365 -0.60 -26.07 6.08
C PRO A 365 -0.82 -25.59 7.53
N PRO A 366 -1.68 -26.25 8.34
CA PRO A 366 -1.86 -25.93 9.76
C PRO A 366 -0.56 -26.00 10.60
N ASN A 367 0.44 -26.74 10.12
CA ASN A 367 1.76 -26.89 10.74
C ASN A 367 2.84 -26.04 10.07
N SER A 368 2.46 -24.99 9.35
CA SER A 368 3.43 -24.07 8.75
C SER A 368 4.22 -23.33 9.82
N ALA A 369 5.54 -23.22 9.63
CA ALA A 369 6.41 -22.45 10.51
C ALA A 369 6.04 -20.96 10.59
N LEU A 370 5.36 -20.42 9.56
CA LEU A 370 4.91 -19.02 9.52
C LEU A 370 3.83 -18.69 10.56
N ILE A 371 3.19 -19.70 11.15
CA ILE A 371 2.12 -19.54 12.14
C ILE A 371 2.38 -20.32 13.44
N ASP A 372 3.60 -20.83 13.63
CA ASP A 372 4.00 -21.40 14.92
C ASP A 372 4.34 -20.23 15.88
N PRO A 373 3.48 -19.94 16.88
CA PRO A 373 3.65 -18.79 17.76
C PRO A 373 4.95 -18.83 18.58
N SER A 374 5.59 -20.00 18.70
CA SER A 374 6.84 -20.17 19.45
C SER A 374 8.10 -19.88 18.63
N SER A 375 8.00 -19.91 17.29
CA SER A 375 9.18 -19.86 16.40
C SER A 375 9.05 -18.92 15.21
N CYS A 376 7.86 -18.40 14.89
CA CYS A 376 7.61 -17.61 13.69
C CYS A 376 8.25 -16.20 13.68
N LEU A 377 8.57 -15.65 14.86
CA LEU A 377 8.88 -14.22 14.99
C LEU A 377 10.21 -13.83 14.35
N GLU A 378 11.29 -14.51 14.73
CA GLU A 378 12.63 -14.18 14.24
C GLU A 378 12.75 -14.32 12.70
N PRO A 379 12.24 -15.39 12.06
CA PRO A 379 12.22 -15.47 10.61
C PRO A 379 11.41 -14.34 9.94
N ALA A 380 10.24 -14.00 10.50
CA ALA A 380 9.39 -12.95 9.94
C ALA A 380 9.99 -11.54 10.08
N GLU A 381 10.67 -11.25 11.19
CA GLU A 381 11.41 -10.00 11.36
C GLU A 381 12.61 -9.93 10.40
N ARG A 382 13.30 -11.06 10.19
CA ARG A 382 14.44 -11.16 9.28
C ARG A 382 14.04 -11.00 7.81
N SER A 383 12.90 -11.54 7.40
CA SER A 383 12.41 -11.40 6.02
C SER A 383 12.00 -9.96 5.70
N GLY A 384 11.56 -9.20 6.72
CA GLY A 384 11.01 -7.85 6.54
C GLY A 384 9.63 -7.86 5.89
N ASP A 385 9.06 -9.03 5.59
CA ASP A 385 7.76 -9.16 4.95
C ASP A 385 6.63 -8.88 5.96
N TRP A 386 5.90 -7.80 5.72
CA TRP A 386 4.80 -7.37 6.60
C TRP A 386 3.70 -8.44 6.72
N GLY A 387 3.53 -9.27 5.70
CA GLY A 387 2.59 -10.36 5.70
C GLY A 387 2.98 -11.50 6.62
N GLU A 388 4.23 -11.93 6.58
CA GLU A 388 4.76 -12.96 7.49
C GLU A 388 4.74 -12.45 8.94
N LEU A 389 5.13 -11.19 9.16
CA LEU A 389 5.12 -10.60 10.48
C LEU A 389 3.70 -10.43 11.02
N ALA A 390 2.74 -10.01 10.19
CA ALA A 390 1.33 -9.96 10.56
C ALA A 390 0.78 -11.34 10.93
N LEU A 391 1.07 -12.38 10.14
CA LEU A 391 0.65 -13.75 10.42
C LEU A 391 1.21 -14.25 11.76
N CYS A 392 2.50 -14.05 11.99
CA CYS A 392 3.15 -14.45 13.22
C CYS A 392 2.53 -13.73 14.42
N TYR A 393 2.37 -12.41 14.35
CA TYR A 393 1.71 -11.61 15.39
C TYR A 393 0.29 -12.09 15.68
N MET A 394 -0.45 -12.49 14.65
CA MET A 394 -1.81 -12.99 14.82
C MET A 394 -1.84 -14.38 15.46
N ALA A 395 -0.90 -15.26 15.09
CA ALA A 395 -0.71 -16.56 15.73
C ALA A 395 -0.35 -16.40 17.21
N MET A 396 0.62 -15.54 17.52
CA MET A 396 1.04 -15.23 18.89
C MET A 396 -0.10 -14.59 19.71
N ALA A 397 -0.88 -13.67 19.11
CA ALA A 397 -2.05 -13.08 19.77
C ALA A 397 -3.07 -14.16 20.16
N LYS A 398 -3.37 -15.07 19.22
CA LYS A 398 -4.37 -16.13 19.40
C LYS A 398 -3.92 -17.18 20.42
N ASP A 399 -2.64 -17.54 20.41
CA ASP A 399 -2.03 -18.45 21.40
C ASP A 399 -2.14 -17.86 22.80
N ARG A 400 -1.74 -16.59 22.96
CA ARG A 400 -1.79 -15.90 24.26
C ARG A 400 -3.21 -15.57 24.71
N SER A 401 -4.14 -15.38 23.77
CA SER A 401 -5.53 -15.00 24.03
C SER A 401 -6.51 -15.80 23.17
N PRO A 402 -6.84 -17.05 23.58
CA PRO A 402 -7.66 -17.95 22.77
C PRO A 402 -9.08 -17.44 22.46
N TRP A 403 -9.61 -16.51 23.24
CA TRP A 403 -10.94 -15.93 23.04
C TRP A 403 -11.00 -14.89 21.91
N LEU A 404 -9.85 -14.43 21.38
CA LEU A 404 -9.82 -13.47 20.28
C LEU A 404 -10.55 -14.04 19.07
N ARG A 405 -11.52 -13.28 18.56
CA ARG A 405 -12.26 -13.64 17.34
C ARG A 405 -11.86 -12.68 16.24
N PRO A 406 -11.62 -13.15 15.02
CA PRO A 406 -11.41 -12.27 13.90
C PRO A 406 -12.63 -11.36 13.63
N ALA A 407 -12.40 -10.14 13.17
CA ALA A 407 -13.46 -9.18 12.88
C ALA A 407 -14.34 -9.55 11.67
N ARG A 408 -13.85 -10.44 10.81
CA ARG A 408 -14.48 -10.82 9.54
C ARG A 408 -14.44 -12.33 9.35
N GLU A 409 -15.45 -13.02 9.87
CA GLU A 409 -15.58 -14.48 9.71
C GLU A 409 -15.88 -14.88 8.25
N ASP A 410 -16.51 -14.00 7.46
CA ASP A 410 -16.86 -14.22 6.04
C ASP A 410 -15.64 -14.28 5.11
N ILE A 411 -14.62 -13.44 5.37
CA ILE A 411 -13.35 -13.47 4.63
C ILE A 411 -12.51 -14.71 5.01
N ILE A 412 -12.74 -15.26 6.20
CA ILE A 412 -12.01 -16.41 6.77
C ILE A 412 -12.64 -17.73 6.37
N ALA A 413 -13.97 -17.77 6.29
CA ALA A 413 -14.76 -18.93 5.89
C ALA A 413 -14.62 -19.25 4.40
N GLN A 414 -14.16 -18.30 3.57
CA GLN A 414 -13.68 -18.59 2.21
C GLN A 414 -12.28 -19.25 2.28
N ASN A 415 -12.25 -20.47 2.82
CA ASN A 415 -11.17 -21.45 2.77
C ASN A 415 -9.73 -20.87 2.83
N SER A 416 -9.16 -20.77 4.05
CA SER A 416 -7.70 -20.70 4.35
C SER A 416 -6.93 -19.39 4.12
N MET A 417 -7.57 -18.35 3.61
CA MET A 417 -6.90 -17.07 3.28
C MET A 417 -6.28 -16.36 4.51
N TRP A 418 -6.62 -16.79 5.73
CA TRP A 418 -5.98 -16.36 6.97
C TRP A 418 -4.49 -16.64 7.04
N TYR A 419 -3.96 -17.50 6.17
CA TYR A 419 -2.60 -17.98 6.29
C TYR A 419 -1.67 -17.56 5.15
N VAL A 420 -2.14 -16.94 4.07
CA VAL A 420 -1.20 -16.53 3.01
C VAL A 420 -0.52 -15.22 3.44
N PRO A 421 0.81 -15.15 3.52
CA PRO A 421 1.48 -13.91 3.89
C PRO A 421 1.05 -12.71 3.04
N THR A 422 0.92 -12.91 1.72
CA THR A 422 0.49 -11.88 0.77
C THR A 422 -0.90 -11.32 1.05
N PHE A 423 -1.78 -12.08 1.71
CA PHE A 423 -3.12 -11.61 2.10
C PHE A 423 -3.05 -10.39 3.03
N TYR A 424 -2.10 -10.40 3.98
CA TYR A 424 -1.82 -9.28 4.89
C TYR A 424 -0.76 -8.35 4.34
N GLY A 425 0.30 -8.89 3.74
CA GLY A 425 1.46 -8.14 3.27
C GLY A 425 1.12 -7.10 2.22
N LYS A 426 0.16 -7.39 1.32
CA LYS A 426 -0.26 -6.43 0.29
C LYS A 426 -1.09 -5.26 0.82
N THR A 427 -1.58 -5.35 2.06
CA THR A 427 -2.46 -4.33 2.63
C THR A 427 -1.79 -2.96 2.58
N PHE A 428 -2.53 -1.93 2.18
CA PHE A 428 -2.04 -0.55 1.99
C PHE A 428 -0.99 -0.39 0.87
N HIS A 429 -0.71 -1.43 0.09
CA HIS A 429 0.07 -1.31 -1.14
C HIS A 429 -0.84 -0.95 -2.32
N PRO A 430 -0.29 -0.33 -3.38
CA PRO A 430 -1.05 -0.03 -4.59
C PRO A 430 -1.59 -1.30 -5.24
N ARG A 431 -2.86 -1.24 -5.65
CA ARG A 431 -3.49 -2.22 -6.55
C ARG A 431 -3.06 -1.93 -7.99
N SER A 432 -3.44 -2.80 -8.92
CA SER A 432 -3.08 -2.66 -10.33
C SER A 432 -3.35 -1.28 -10.93
N LEU A 433 -4.52 -0.68 -10.68
CA LEU A 433 -4.82 0.68 -11.17
C LEU A 433 -3.95 1.76 -10.50
N GLY A 434 -3.56 1.55 -9.24
CA GLY A 434 -2.60 2.44 -8.56
C GLY A 434 -1.21 2.36 -9.20
N HIS A 435 -0.76 1.16 -9.58
CA HIS A 435 0.50 0.99 -10.31
C HIS A 435 0.45 1.56 -11.73
N GLU A 436 -0.69 1.47 -12.44
CA GLU A 436 -0.90 2.19 -13.71
C GLU A 436 -0.68 3.70 -13.49
N ALA A 437 -1.27 4.28 -12.43
CA ALA A 437 -1.10 5.71 -12.13
C ALA A 437 0.35 6.08 -11.77
N ILE A 438 1.07 5.24 -11.02
CA ILE A 438 2.50 5.45 -10.71
C ILE A 438 3.32 5.46 -12.01
N ARG A 439 3.12 4.47 -12.89
CA ARG A 439 3.76 4.43 -14.21
C ARG A 439 3.47 5.71 -15.00
N ASP A 440 2.21 6.12 -15.07
CA ASP A 440 1.81 7.27 -15.88
C ASP A 440 2.45 8.56 -15.36
N LYS A 441 2.65 8.69 -14.04
CA LYS A 441 3.39 9.81 -13.42
C LYS A 441 4.88 9.76 -13.68
N ILE A 442 5.49 8.57 -13.71
CA ILE A 442 6.88 8.41 -14.17
C ILE A 442 7.01 8.91 -15.61
N TYR A 443 6.12 8.48 -16.52
CA TYR A 443 6.12 8.94 -17.90
C TYR A 443 5.87 10.44 -18.06
N GLU A 444 5.01 11.03 -17.23
CA GLU A 444 4.82 12.48 -17.20
C GLU A 444 6.09 13.21 -16.79
N ALA A 445 6.78 12.74 -15.75
CA ALA A 445 8.02 13.35 -15.28
C ALA A 445 9.15 13.23 -16.32
N TRP A 446 9.23 12.08 -16.97
CA TRP A 446 10.15 11.81 -18.07
C TRP A 446 9.93 12.70 -19.30
N ARG A 447 8.67 12.96 -19.70
CA ARG A 447 8.37 13.91 -20.80
C ARG A 447 8.84 15.32 -20.49
N LYS A 448 8.74 15.78 -19.24
CA LYS A 448 9.21 17.12 -18.83
C LYS A 448 10.73 17.28 -18.90
N LEU A 449 11.48 16.19 -18.96
CA LEU A 449 12.93 16.23 -19.18
C LEU A 449 13.32 16.27 -20.67
N ASP A 450 12.37 15.96 -21.57
CA ASP A 450 12.54 16.05 -23.02
C ASP A 450 12.12 17.42 -23.59
N GLU A 451 11.32 18.18 -22.84
CA GLU A 451 10.91 19.56 -23.13
C GLU A 451 12.02 20.56 -22.72
#